data_AF-A0A7S4IKH2-F1
#
_entry.id   AF-A0A7S4IKH2-F1
#
_cell.length_a   1.000
_cell.length_b   1.000
_cell.length_c   1.000
_cell.angle_alpha   90.00
_cell.angle_beta   90.00
_cell.angle_gamma   90.00
#
_symmetry.space_group_name_H-M   'P 1'
#
loop_
_entity.id
_entity.type
_entity.pdbx_description
1 polymer ?
#
loop_
_entity_poly.entity_id
_entity_poly.type
_entity_poly.pdbx_seq_one_letter_code
_entity_poly.pdbx_strand_id
1 'polypeptide(L)'
;LFHCGDTQRAAEDARASSYTTHPGPIAAEACAFLASLLVRCIDEFDASASSARAFVCAVADEYAQALEERAGERGVAEVCRLLRSNEPDGGTERNWNWRADSLALGDVMRARGDTYNGYPNSAGYFGSYCLDGLAIALHSVCQTASFDGAIEHCVNFLGDADSHGAICGQIAGALYGYRAIHPKLRANLHAWDDGQVALRAALLMTSDDGCDEAGHAGAPA
;
A
#
# COMPACT_ATOMS: atom_id res chain seq x y z
N LEU A 1 6.58 -5.73 -8.44
CA LEU A 1 7.93 -5.87 -9.03
C LEU A 1 8.11 -7.25 -9.61
N PHE A 2 8.35 -8.31 -8.81
CA PHE A 2 8.54 -9.67 -9.36
C PHE A 2 7.31 -10.21 -10.12
N HIS A 3 6.09 -9.83 -9.70
CA HIS A 3 4.83 -10.19 -10.37
C HIS A 3 4.20 -8.99 -11.10
N CYS A 4 5.00 -8.03 -11.59
CA CYS A 4 4.45 -7.03 -12.51
C CYS A 4 3.89 -7.74 -13.76
N GLY A 5 2.77 -7.28 -14.30
CA GLY A 5 2.00 -7.98 -15.34
C GLY A 5 1.00 -9.02 -14.81
N ASP A 6 1.06 -9.42 -13.54
CA ASP A 6 0.11 -10.35 -12.92
C ASP A 6 -0.35 -9.88 -11.53
N THR A 7 -1.35 -9.00 -11.53
CA THR A 7 -1.96 -8.43 -10.33
C THR A 7 -2.55 -9.50 -9.40
N GLN A 8 -3.16 -10.55 -9.96
CA GLN A 8 -3.77 -11.60 -9.14
C GLN A 8 -2.69 -12.38 -8.39
N ARG A 9 -1.64 -12.80 -9.09
CA ARG A 9 -0.54 -13.54 -8.48
C ARG A 9 0.19 -12.69 -7.43
N ALA A 10 0.40 -11.41 -7.71
CA ALA A 10 0.97 -10.47 -6.75
C ALA A 10 0.16 -10.40 -5.46
N ALA A 11 -1.18 -10.36 -5.56
CA ALA A 11 -2.06 -10.33 -4.40
C ALA A 11 -2.01 -11.64 -3.59
N GLU A 12 -2.02 -12.80 -4.26
CA GLU A 12 -1.92 -14.12 -3.64
C GLU A 12 -0.60 -14.29 -2.87
N ASP A 13 0.53 -14.00 -3.51
CA ASP A 13 1.85 -14.16 -2.89
C ASP A 13 2.08 -13.10 -1.79
N ALA A 14 1.47 -11.91 -1.88
CA ALA A 14 1.47 -10.94 -0.79
C ALA A 14 0.69 -11.41 0.44
N ARG A 15 -0.47 -12.08 0.27
CA ARG A 15 -1.18 -12.72 1.41
C ARG A 15 -0.29 -13.78 2.05
N ALA A 16 0.29 -14.66 1.25
CA ALA A 16 1.15 -15.74 1.72
C ALA A 16 2.38 -15.19 2.48
N SER A 17 3.01 -14.15 1.93
CA SER A 17 4.14 -13.46 2.58
C SER A 17 3.73 -12.85 3.93
N SER A 18 2.56 -12.25 4.04
CA SER A 18 2.06 -11.70 5.32
C SER A 18 1.96 -12.77 6.41
N TYR A 19 1.40 -13.94 6.07
CA TYR A 19 1.24 -15.05 7.00
C TYR A 19 2.52 -15.69 7.52
N THR A 20 3.69 -15.37 6.93
CA THR A 20 4.98 -15.85 7.43
C THR A 20 5.32 -15.29 8.82
N THR A 21 4.78 -14.12 9.17
CA THR A 21 5.09 -13.40 10.42
C THR A 21 3.85 -12.85 11.12
N HIS A 22 2.78 -12.59 10.38
CA HIS A 22 1.55 -11.99 10.89
C HIS A 22 0.36 -12.94 10.64
N PRO A 23 -0.22 -13.56 11.68
CA PRO A 23 -1.34 -14.50 11.50
C PRO A 23 -2.69 -13.80 11.22
N GLY A 24 -2.73 -12.46 11.29
CA GLY A 24 -3.95 -11.67 11.20
C GLY A 24 -4.48 -11.59 9.76
N PRO A 25 -5.73 -12.03 9.49
CA PRO A 25 -6.28 -12.03 8.14
C PRO A 25 -6.52 -10.63 7.57
N ILE A 26 -6.75 -9.63 8.42
CA ILE A 26 -6.85 -8.21 8.01
C ILE A 26 -5.53 -7.74 7.41
N ALA A 27 -4.40 -8.04 8.06
CA ALA A 27 -3.08 -7.66 7.56
C ALA A 27 -2.75 -8.38 6.25
N ALA A 28 -3.10 -9.66 6.13
CA ALA A 28 -2.91 -10.41 4.89
C ALA A 28 -3.70 -9.80 3.72
N GLU A 29 -4.97 -9.45 3.93
CA GLU A 29 -5.78 -8.84 2.87
C GLU A 29 -5.34 -7.40 2.56
N ALA A 30 -4.87 -6.64 3.55
CA ALA A 30 -4.27 -5.33 3.31
C ALA A 30 -2.98 -5.41 2.47
N CYS A 31 -2.13 -6.42 2.72
CA CYS A 31 -0.96 -6.69 1.87
C CYS A 31 -1.36 -7.07 0.44
N ALA A 32 -2.43 -7.85 0.28
CA ALA A 32 -2.95 -8.23 -1.04
C ALA A 32 -3.43 -7.04 -1.84
N PHE A 33 -4.21 -6.15 -1.19
CA PHE A 33 -4.64 -4.90 -1.80
C PHE A 33 -3.45 -4.02 -2.16
N LEU A 34 -2.49 -3.82 -1.23
CA LEU A 34 -1.31 -3.00 -1.50
C LEU A 34 -0.52 -3.54 -2.69
N ALA A 35 -0.26 -4.86 -2.75
CA ALA A 35 0.44 -5.47 -3.88
C ALA A 35 -0.31 -5.25 -5.20
N SER A 36 -1.64 -5.42 -5.19
CA SER A 36 -2.49 -5.17 -6.37
C SER A 36 -2.39 -3.71 -6.83
N LEU A 37 -2.48 -2.77 -5.89
CA LEU A 37 -2.33 -1.35 -6.16
C LEU A 37 -0.96 -1.03 -6.76
N LEU A 38 0.12 -1.58 -6.18
CA LEU A 38 1.48 -1.32 -6.65
C LEU A 38 1.72 -1.85 -8.07
N VAL A 39 1.24 -3.06 -8.38
CA VAL A 39 1.35 -3.63 -9.74
C VAL A 39 0.61 -2.75 -10.74
N ARG A 40 -0.63 -2.37 -10.43
CA ARG A 40 -1.42 -1.51 -11.32
C ARG A 40 -0.83 -0.10 -11.47
N CYS A 41 -0.26 0.48 -10.41
CA CYS A 41 0.47 1.74 -10.53
C CYS A 41 1.67 1.63 -11.47
N ILE A 42 2.38 0.49 -11.49
CA ILE A 42 3.55 0.31 -12.35
C ILE A 42 3.12 0.04 -13.81
N ASP A 43 2.07 -0.75 -14.00
CA ASP A 43 1.69 -1.25 -15.32
C ASP A 43 0.68 -0.35 -16.05
N GLU A 44 -0.21 0.33 -15.33
CA GLU A 44 -1.39 1.01 -15.90
C GLU A 44 -1.40 2.53 -15.69
N PHE A 45 -0.67 3.07 -14.71
CA PHE A 45 -0.78 4.50 -14.39
C PHE A 45 -0.10 5.40 -15.44
N ASP A 46 -0.90 6.28 -16.04
CA ASP A 46 -0.44 7.33 -16.93
C ASP A 46 -0.83 8.72 -16.38
N ALA A 47 0.19 9.48 -15.96
CA ALA A 47 0.03 10.83 -15.41
C ALA A 47 -0.52 11.85 -16.43
N SER A 48 -0.49 11.54 -17.74
CA SER A 48 -1.12 12.37 -18.77
C SER A 48 -2.62 12.12 -18.90
N ALA A 49 -3.09 10.93 -18.48
CA ALA A 49 -4.48 10.50 -18.59
C ALA A 49 -5.29 10.70 -17.30
N SER A 50 -4.66 10.59 -16.13
CA SER A 50 -5.35 10.72 -14.84
C SER A 50 -4.45 11.27 -13.74
N SER A 51 -5.06 11.85 -12.69
CA SER A 51 -4.32 12.20 -11.48
C SER A 51 -4.07 10.94 -10.63
N ALA A 52 -2.98 10.94 -9.86
CA ALA A 52 -2.68 9.87 -8.90
C ALA A 52 -3.88 9.56 -7.98
N ARG A 53 -4.54 10.60 -7.47
CA ARG A 53 -5.76 10.45 -6.65
C ARG A 53 -6.87 9.72 -7.39
N ALA A 54 -7.19 10.13 -8.62
CA ALA A 54 -8.26 9.51 -9.39
C ALA A 54 -7.97 8.04 -9.67
N PHE A 55 -6.72 7.72 -10.03
CA PHE A 55 -6.27 6.35 -10.28
C PHE A 55 -6.36 5.49 -9.02
N VAL A 56 -5.78 5.92 -7.90
CA VAL A 56 -5.81 5.17 -6.62
C VAL A 56 -7.25 4.94 -6.15
N CYS A 57 -8.14 5.93 -6.28
CA CYS A 57 -9.57 5.76 -5.97
C CYS A 57 -10.24 4.70 -6.84
N ALA A 58 -9.99 4.71 -8.15
CA ALA A 58 -10.57 3.73 -9.05
C ALA A 58 -10.09 2.30 -8.72
N VAL A 59 -8.79 2.11 -8.48
CA VAL A 59 -8.23 0.82 -8.07
C VAL A 59 -8.84 0.34 -6.75
N ALA A 60 -9.01 1.24 -5.78
CA ALA A 60 -9.64 0.90 -4.49
C ALA A 60 -11.12 0.53 -4.64
N ASP A 61 -11.87 1.21 -5.51
CA ASP A 61 -13.28 0.91 -5.79
C ASP A 61 -13.44 -0.47 -6.46
N GLU A 62 -12.62 -0.76 -7.48
CA GLU A 62 -12.61 -2.05 -8.17
C GLU A 62 -12.22 -3.20 -7.23
N TYR A 63 -11.20 -3.01 -6.38
CA TYR A 63 -10.81 -4.02 -5.40
C TYR A 63 -11.89 -4.24 -4.34
N ALA A 64 -12.52 -3.16 -3.84
CA ALA A 64 -13.63 -3.26 -2.90
C ALA A 64 -14.84 -4.01 -3.49
N GLN A 65 -15.11 -3.82 -4.79
CA GLN A 65 -16.16 -4.55 -5.51
C GLN A 65 -15.81 -6.04 -5.61
N ALA A 66 -14.58 -6.39 -5.98
CA ALA A 66 -14.14 -7.79 -6.06
C ALA A 66 -14.22 -8.51 -4.71
N LEU A 67 -14.00 -7.79 -3.60
CA LEU A 67 -14.15 -8.34 -2.26
C LEU A 67 -15.61 -8.69 -1.88
N GLU A 68 -16.62 -8.19 -2.60
CA GLU A 68 -18.03 -8.53 -2.31
C GLU A 68 -18.32 -10.01 -2.57
N GLU A 69 -17.63 -10.63 -3.54
CA GLU A 69 -17.74 -12.06 -3.82
C GLU A 69 -17.13 -12.92 -2.68
N ARG A 70 -16.26 -12.32 -1.88
CA ARG A 70 -15.56 -12.92 -0.72
C ARG A 70 -16.15 -12.46 0.61
N ALA A 71 -17.38 -11.92 0.58
CA ALA A 71 -18.06 -11.45 1.78
C ALA A 71 -18.21 -12.58 2.82
N GLY A 72 -17.78 -12.31 4.05
CA GLY A 72 -17.81 -13.27 5.16
C GLY A 72 -16.46 -13.95 5.45
N GLU A 73 -15.48 -13.85 4.54
CA GLU A 73 -14.11 -14.20 4.87
C GLU A 73 -13.55 -13.25 5.95
N ARG A 74 -12.72 -13.79 6.85
CA ARG A 74 -12.14 -12.99 7.94
C ARG A 74 -11.26 -11.88 7.36
N GLY A 75 -11.38 -10.66 7.87
CA GLY A 75 -10.58 -9.51 7.48
C GLY A 75 -11.03 -8.78 6.21
N VAL A 76 -11.89 -9.39 5.40
CA VAL A 76 -12.42 -8.77 4.18
C VAL A 76 -13.30 -7.56 4.51
N ALA A 77 -14.13 -7.65 5.56
CA ALA A 77 -15.03 -6.57 5.94
C ALA A 77 -14.28 -5.27 6.31
N GLU A 78 -13.19 -5.38 7.08
CA GLU A 78 -12.41 -4.23 7.51
C GLU A 78 -11.64 -3.58 6.35
N VAL A 79 -11.10 -4.38 5.44
CA VAL A 79 -10.46 -3.84 4.22
C VAL A 79 -11.50 -3.18 3.32
N CYS A 80 -12.68 -3.78 3.11
CA CYS A 80 -13.78 -3.15 2.36
C CYS A 80 -14.19 -1.80 2.96
N ARG A 81 -14.31 -1.71 4.29
CA ARG A 81 -14.61 -0.47 5.01
C ARG A 81 -13.57 0.61 4.72
N LEU A 82 -12.28 0.26 4.85
CA LEU A 82 -11.18 1.15 4.51
C LEU A 82 -11.24 1.63 3.06
N LEU A 83 -11.38 0.71 2.09
CA LEU A 83 -11.35 1.05 0.67
C LEU A 83 -12.52 1.94 0.24
N ARG A 84 -13.71 1.69 0.81
CA ARG A 84 -14.91 2.51 0.58
C ARG A 84 -14.80 3.90 1.19
N SER A 85 -13.94 4.10 2.20
CA SER A 85 -13.66 5.42 2.78
C SER A 85 -14.94 6.17 3.20
N ASN A 86 -15.87 5.46 3.86
CA ASN A 86 -17.21 5.96 4.20
C ASN A 86 -17.62 5.63 5.65
N GLU A 87 -16.68 5.73 6.58
CA GLU A 87 -16.91 5.62 8.01
C GLU A 87 -17.66 6.82 8.57
N PRO A 88 -18.55 6.64 9.57
CA PRO A 88 -19.30 7.72 10.16
C PRO A 88 -18.39 8.71 10.91
N ASP A 89 -18.76 10.00 10.86
CA ASP A 89 -18.11 11.02 11.67
C ASP A 89 -18.23 10.70 13.18
N GLY A 90 -17.17 10.99 13.93
CA GLY A 90 -17.08 10.67 15.36
C GLY A 90 -16.84 9.19 15.69
N GLY A 91 -16.78 8.31 14.69
CA GLY A 91 -16.47 6.88 14.87
C GLY A 91 -14.99 6.62 15.18
N THR A 92 -14.72 5.44 15.76
CA THR A 92 -13.36 4.97 16.07
C THR A 92 -12.54 4.64 14.82
N GLU A 93 -13.17 4.50 13.66
CA GLU A 93 -12.52 4.26 12.37
C GLU A 93 -12.59 5.47 11.44
N ARG A 94 -12.96 6.67 11.94
CA ARG A 94 -13.14 7.84 11.07
C ARG A 94 -11.89 8.23 10.26
N ASN A 95 -10.70 7.86 10.71
CA ASN A 95 -9.45 8.05 9.96
C ASN A 95 -9.32 7.13 8.74
N TRP A 96 -10.17 6.12 8.58
CA TRP A 96 -10.19 5.27 7.38
C TRP A 96 -10.81 5.97 6.18
N ASN A 97 -11.40 7.16 6.36
CA ASN A 97 -11.87 7.99 5.25
C ASN A 97 -10.71 8.73 4.60
N TRP A 98 -9.77 7.98 4.03
CA TRP A 98 -8.55 8.51 3.40
C TRP A 98 -8.81 9.42 2.20
N ARG A 99 -10.00 9.35 1.60
CA ARG A 99 -10.45 10.26 0.53
C ARG A 99 -10.91 11.63 1.05
N ALA A 100 -11.18 11.76 2.36
CA ALA A 100 -11.62 13.03 2.94
C ALA A 100 -10.51 14.09 2.95
N ASP A 101 -10.89 15.34 3.20
CA ASP A 101 -9.94 16.46 3.31
C ASP A 101 -9.06 16.35 4.58
N SER A 102 -9.51 15.60 5.59
CA SER A 102 -8.77 15.34 6.82
C SER A 102 -9.12 13.97 7.39
N LEU A 103 -8.13 13.35 8.03
CA LEU A 103 -8.27 12.09 8.77
C LEU A 103 -8.82 12.27 10.19
N ALA A 104 -8.91 13.52 10.69
CA ALA A 104 -9.43 13.83 12.02
C ALA A 104 -8.80 12.99 13.15
N LEU A 105 -7.48 12.75 13.10
CA LEU A 105 -6.80 11.83 14.04
C LEU A 105 -7.02 12.18 15.51
N GLY A 106 -7.04 13.47 15.85
CA GLY A 106 -7.32 13.92 17.22
C GLY A 106 -8.71 13.50 17.72
N ASP A 107 -9.71 13.46 16.84
CA ASP A 107 -11.08 13.07 17.19
C ASP A 107 -11.18 11.55 17.32
N VAL A 108 -10.54 10.82 16.40
CA VAL A 108 -10.43 9.36 16.44
C VAL A 108 -9.71 8.90 17.71
N MET A 109 -8.60 9.53 18.06
CA MET A 109 -7.87 9.22 19.29
C MET A 109 -8.73 9.47 20.52
N ARG A 110 -9.51 10.55 20.57
CA ARG A 110 -10.46 10.79 21.66
C ARG A 110 -11.57 9.73 21.71
N ALA A 111 -12.11 9.34 20.56
CA ALA A 111 -13.15 8.32 20.47
C ALA A 111 -12.66 6.93 20.92
N ARG A 112 -11.40 6.59 20.64
CA ARG A 112 -10.78 5.32 21.04
C ARG A 112 -10.37 5.25 22.52
N GLY A 113 -10.28 6.38 23.23
CA GLY A 113 -9.82 6.40 24.63
C GLY A 113 -8.36 5.96 24.76
N ASP A 114 -8.01 5.19 25.79
CA ASP A 114 -6.61 4.80 26.04
C ASP A 114 -6.17 3.54 25.27
N THR A 115 -7.11 2.77 24.73
CA THR A 115 -6.81 1.50 24.05
C THR A 115 -7.72 1.26 22.86
N TYR A 116 -7.19 0.67 21.79
CA TYR A 116 -7.95 0.24 20.63
C TYR A 116 -7.51 -1.15 20.19
N ASN A 117 -8.45 -2.06 19.97
CA ASN A 117 -8.20 -3.47 19.63
C ASN A 117 -7.21 -4.19 20.59
N GLY A 118 -7.20 -3.80 21.87
CA GLY A 118 -6.31 -4.37 22.88
C GLY A 118 -4.89 -3.78 22.91
N TYR A 119 -4.60 -2.76 22.10
CA TYR A 119 -3.32 -2.06 22.04
C TYR A 119 -3.44 -0.62 22.53
N PRO A 120 -2.34 0.03 22.96
CA PRO A 120 -2.34 1.42 23.38
C PRO A 120 -2.83 2.35 22.26
N ASN A 121 -3.71 3.29 22.58
CA ASN A 121 -4.02 4.41 21.70
C ASN A 121 -3.27 5.65 22.19
N SER A 122 -2.16 5.97 21.52
CA SER A 122 -1.29 7.07 21.92
C SER A 122 -0.68 7.77 20.71
N ALA A 123 -0.27 9.03 20.88
CA ALA A 123 0.30 9.83 19.80
C ALA A 123 1.55 9.21 19.17
N GLY A 124 2.35 8.46 19.96
CA GLY A 124 3.54 7.77 19.48
C GLY A 124 3.30 6.39 18.86
N TYR A 125 2.08 5.86 18.98
CA TYR A 125 1.74 4.51 18.50
C TYR A 125 0.69 4.51 17.38
N PHE A 126 -0.01 5.64 17.19
CA PHE A 126 -1.05 5.74 16.15
C PHE A 126 -0.47 5.42 14.76
N GLY A 127 -1.20 4.63 13.97
CA GLY A 127 -0.70 4.12 12.68
C GLY A 127 -0.17 2.68 12.74
N SER A 128 0.16 2.15 13.94
CA SER A 128 0.63 0.76 14.12
C SER A 128 -0.39 -0.31 13.75
N TYR A 129 -1.69 0.05 13.79
CA TYR A 129 -2.70 -0.84 13.26
C TYR A 129 -2.69 -0.74 11.72
N CYS A 130 -2.49 -1.87 11.04
CA CYS A 130 -2.22 -1.91 9.61
C CYS A 130 -3.18 -1.09 8.73
N LEU A 131 -4.48 -1.03 9.07
CA LEU A 131 -5.44 -0.22 8.31
C LEU A 131 -5.33 1.28 8.61
N ASP A 132 -4.93 1.67 9.82
CA ASP A 132 -4.65 3.08 10.13
C ASP A 132 -3.42 3.56 9.35
N GLY A 133 -2.33 2.77 9.35
CA GLY A 133 -1.12 3.07 8.59
C GLY A 133 -1.39 3.13 7.08
N LEU A 134 -2.17 2.19 6.55
CA LEU A 134 -2.58 2.19 5.15
C LEU A 134 -3.49 3.39 4.81
N ALA A 135 -4.41 3.78 5.70
CA ALA A 135 -5.24 4.96 5.51
C ALA A 135 -4.42 6.25 5.43
N ILE A 136 -3.43 6.41 6.31
CA ILE A 136 -2.52 7.57 6.33
C ILE A 136 -1.70 7.65 5.04
N ALA A 137 -1.18 6.51 4.57
CA ALA A 137 -0.43 6.42 3.32
C ALA A 137 -1.28 6.77 2.09
N LEU A 138 -2.46 6.15 1.96
CA LEU A 138 -3.39 6.43 0.86
C LEU A 138 -3.80 7.90 0.83
N HIS A 139 -4.14 8.45 2.00
CA HIS A 139 -4.50 9.86 2.14
C HIS A 139 -3.37 10.79 1.67
N SER A 140 -2.14 10.52 2.09
CA SER A 140 -0.99 11.37 1.74
C SER A 140 -0.65 11.34 0.26
N VAL A 141 -0.78 10.17 -0.38
CA VAL A 141 -0.65 10.05 -1.84
C VAL A 141 -1.79 10.81 -2.55
N CYS A 142 -3.02 10.73 -2.04
CA CYS A 142 -4.19 11.33 -2.67
C CYS A 142 -4.34 12.85 -2.44
N GLN A 143 -3.62 13.42 -1.48
CA GLN A 143 -3.60 14.85 -1.17
C GLN A 143 -2.40 15.58 -1.79
N THR A 144 -1.51 14.85 -2.47
CA THR A 144 -0.29 15.43 -3.06
C THR A 144 -0.11 15.00 -4.52
N ALA A 145 0.87 15.59 -5.20
CA ALA A 145 1.13 15.37 -6.63
C ALA A 145 2.60 15.05 -6.94
N SER A 146 3.38 14.70 -5.93
CA SER A 146 4.79 14.33 -6.08
C SER A 146 5.21 13.33 -5.02
N PHE A 147 6.31 12.59 -5.29
CA PHE A 147 6.87 11.66 -4.32
C PHE A 147 7.25 12.35 -3.01
N ASP A 148 8.03 13.43 -3.09
CA ASP A 148 8.54 14.12 -1.91
C ASP A 148 7.40 14.74 -1.09
N GLY A 149 6.38 15.30 -1.77
CA GLY A 149 5.20 15.85 -1.12
C GLY A 149 4.40 14.77 -0.40
N ALA A 150 4.20 13.60 -1.01
CA ALA A 150 3.49 12.48 -0.38
C ALA A 150 4.23 11.99 0.87
N ILE A 151 5.56 11.86 0.81
CA ILE A 151 6.37 11.46 1.96
C ILE A 151 6.31 12.51 3.07
N GLU A 152 6.54 13.80 2.74
CA GLU A 152 6.49 14.89 3.70
C GLU A 152 5.12 14.97 4.39
N HIS A 153 4.04 14.88 3.63
CA HIS A 153 2.69 14.88 4.18
C HIS A 153 2.45 13.68 5.10
N CYS A 154 2.90 12.48 4.69
CA CYS A 154 2.70 11.24 5.43
C CYS A 154 3.43 11.24 6.78
N VAL A 155 4.74 11.50 6.79
CA VAL A 155 5.54 11.38 8.02
C VAL A 155 5.15 12.42 9.08
N ASN A 156 4.56 13.55 8.68
CA ASN A 156 4.06 14.58 9.59
C ASN A 156 2.74 14.20 10.29
N PHE A 157 2.13 13.05 9.98
CA PHE A 157 1.08 12.45 10.84
C PHE A 157 1.64 11.83 12.13
N LEU A 158 2.97 11.74 12.27
CA LEU A 158 3.66 11.21 13.46
C LEU A 158 3.23 9.76 13.77
N GLY A 159 3.35 9.34 15.04
CA GLY A 159 3.06 7.98 15.46
C GLY A 159 4.05 6.99 14.85
N ASP A 160 3.53 5.94 14.24
CA ASP A 160 4.28 4.88 13.54
C ASP A 160 4.73 5.35 12.13
N ALA A 161 5.46 6.47 12.11
CA ALA A 161 5.79 7.23 10.90
C ALA A 161 6.75 6.54 9.95
N ASP A 162 7.58 5.64 10.45
CA ASP A 162 8.41 4.77 9.62
C ASP A 162 7.54 3.77 8.83
N SER A 163 6.56 3.14 9.47
CA SER A 163 5.70 2.14 8.82
C SER A 163 4.77 2.76 7.78
N HIS A 164 3.99 3.78 8.13
CA HIS A 164 3.10 4.42 7.15
C HIS A 164 3.87 5.24 6.11
N GLY A 165 5.02 5.81 6.46
CA GLY A 165 5.96 6.41 5.52
C GLY A 165 6.51 5.41 4.50
N ALA A 166 6.82 4.19 4.92
CA ALA A 166 7.27 3.12 4.02
C ALA A 166 6.16 2.63 3.08
N ILE A 167 4.91 2.52 3.55
CA ILE A 167 3.75 2.20 2.71
C ILE A 167 3.52 3.32 1.68
N CYS A 168 3.53 4.58 2.13
CA CYS A 168 3.39 5.75 1.27
C CYS A 168 4.48 5.79 0.19
N GLY A 169 5.74 5.54 0.57
CA GLY A 169 6.86 5.52 -0.36
C GLY A 169 6.78 4.42 -1.42
N GLN A 170 6.21 3.26 -1.10
CA GLN A 170 5.94 2.22 -2.10
C GLN A 170 4.91 2.71 -3.13
N ILE A 171 3.79 3.26 -2.67
CA ILE A 171 2.71 3.72 -3.56
C ILE A 171 3.18 4.91 -4.41
N ALA A 172 3.76 5.94 -3.78
CA ALA A 172 4.29 7.12 -4.45
C ALA A 172 5.45 6.77 -5.40
N GLY A 173 6.32 5.82 -5.01
CA GLY A 173 7.41 5.34 -5.85
C GLY A 173 6.90 4.63 -7.10
N ALA A 174 5.83 3.84 -6.99
CA ALA A 174 5.18 3.20 -8.12
C ALA A 174 4.53 4.23 -9.07
N LEU A 175 3.88 5.26 -8.53
CA LEU A 175 3.21 6.31 -9.33
C LEU A 175 4.18 7.27 -10.03
N TYR A 176 5.22 7.73 -9.33
CA TYR A 176 6.08 8.83 -9.81
C TYR A 176 7.47 8.36 -10.29
N GLY A 177 7.87 7.14 -9.94
CA GLY A 177 9.12 6.53 -10.36
C GLY A 177 10.37 7.03 -9.62
N TYR A 178 11.44 6.24 -9.71
CA TYR A 178 12.71 6.47 -9.00
C TYR A 178 13.37 7.83 -9.29
N ARG A 179 13.17 8.39 -10.49
CA ARG A 179 13.76 9.68 -10.88
C ARG A 179 13.04 10.89 -10.27
N ALA A 180 11.81 10.73 -9.81
CA ALA A 180 11.05 11.79 -9.13
C ALA A 180 11.49 11.99 -7.67
N ILE A 181 12.19 11.02 -7.07
CA ILE A 181 12.70 11.12 -5.70
C ILE A 181 13.78 12.19 -5.62
N HIS A 182 13.67 13.12 -4.68
CA HIS A 182 14.65 14.19 -4.50
C HIS A 182 16.08 13.61 -4.39
N PRO A 183 17.08 14.14 -5.14
CA PRO A 183 18.44 13.60 -5.16
C PRO A 183 19.10 13.46 -3.78
N LYS A 184 18.83 14.39 -2.86
CA LYS A 184 19.33 14.31 -1.46
C LYS A 184 18.78 13.10 -0.70
N LEU A 185 17.51 12.73 -0.91
CA LEU A 185 16.92 11.56 -0.26
C LEU A 185 17.59 10.28 -0.77
N ARG A 186 17.82 10.18 -2.09
CA ARG A 186 18.55 9.05 -2.68
C ARG A 186 19.98 8.98 -2.17
N ALA A 187 20.69 10.10 -2.10
CA ALA A 187 22.06 10.15 -1.57
C ALA A 187 22.13 9.70 -0.10
N ASN A 188 21.16 10.12 0.73
CA ASN A 188 21.08 9.71 2.12
C ASN A 188 20.84 8.20 2.26
N LEU A 189 19.97 7.61 1.43
CA LEU A 189 19.73 6.17 1.43
C LEU A 189 20.96 5.38 0.93
N HIS A 190 21.60 5.84 -0.14
CA HIS A 190 22.77 5.18 -0.71
C HIS A 190 23.97 5.15 0.25
N ALA A 191 24.05 6.07 1.21
CA ALA A 191 25.07 6.02 2.26
C ALA A 191 24.98 4.73 3.11
N TRP A 192 23.81 4.09 3.16
CA TRP A 192 23.56 2.88 3.96
C TRP A 192 23.38 1.62 3.12
N ASP A 193 22.91 1.73 1.88
CA ASP A 193 22.55 0.60 1.02
C ASP A 193 23.46 0.41 -0.21
N ASP A 194 24.37 1.35 -0.48
CA ASP A 194 25.31 1.28 -1.62
C ASP A 194 24.60 1.07 -2.99
N GLY A 195 23.39 1.61 -3.11
CA GLY A 195 22.57 1.53 -4.34
C GLY A 195 21.94 0.16 -4.62
N GLN A 196 22.02 -0.79 -3.70
CA GLN A 196 21.56 -2.17 -3.93
C GLN A 196 20.03 -2.29 -4.04
N VAL A 197 19.24 -1.44 -3.37
CA VAL A 197 17.77 -1.41 -3.47
C VAL A 197 17.34 -1.16 -4.91
N ALA A 198 17.91 -0.14 -5.57
CA ALA A 198 17.58 0.18 -6.95
C ALA A 198 18.04 -0.93 -7.91
N LEU A 199 19.22 -1.53 -7.66
CA LEU A 199 19.72 -2.66 -8.43
C LEU A 199 18.81 -3.89 -8.32
N ARG A 200 18.38 -4.26 -7.10
CA ARG A 200 17.45 -5.38 -6.88
C ARG A 200 16.12 -5.15 -7.57
N ALA A 201 15.58 -3.94 -7.49
CA ALA A 201 14.36 -3.58 -8.20
C ALA A 201 14.52 -3.75 -9.72
N ALA A 202 15.62 -3.26 -10.29
CA ALA A 202 15.92 -3.42 -11.72
C ALA A 202 16.04 -4.90 -12.10
N LEU A 203 16.77 -5.71 -11.32
CA LEU A 203 16.89 -7.15 -11.56
C LEU A 203 15.53 -7.83 -11.57
N LEU A 204 14.68 -7.57 -10.58
CA LEU A 204 13.34 -8.18 -10.50
C LEU A 204 12.45 -7.80 -11.71
N MET A 205 12.58 -6.58 -12.22
CA MET A 205 11.82 -6.12 -13.40
C MET A 205 12.36 -6.67 -14.73
N THR A 206 13.65 -7.04 -14.79
CA THR A 206 14.27 -7.61 -16.01
C THR A 206 14.36 -9.14 -15.98
N SER A 207 13.94 -9.78 -14.90
CA SER A 207 14.05 -11.24 -14.73
C SER A 207 13.06 -12.03 -15.59
N ASP A 208 12.13 -11.37 -16.28
CA ASP A 208 11.08 -12.00 -17.10
C ASP A 208 11.44 -12.24 -18.58
N ASP A 209 12.68 -11.98 -19.01
CA ASP A 209 13.17 -12.48 -20.29
C ASP A 209 13.61 -13.94 -20.18
N GLY A 210 12.65 -14.88 -20.13
CA GLY A 210 12.87 -16.27 -20.55
C GLY A 210 12.62 -17.38 -19.52
N CYS A 211 11.36 -17.74 -19.33
CA CYS A 211 10.97 -19.11 -19.00
C CYS A 211 9.69 -19.52 -19.73
N ASP A 212 9.60 -19.22 -21.04
CA ASP A 212 8.68 -19.89 -21.94
C ASP A 212 9.45 -20.64 -23.05
N GLU A 213 9.12 -21.92 -23.16
CA GLU A 213 9.44 -22.89 -24.22
C GLU A 213 10.90 -23.38 -24.41
N ALA A 214 11.29 -24.35 -23.60
CA ALA A 214 12.14 -25.45 -24.05
C ALA A 214 11.34 -26.77 -24.10
N GLY A 215 10.59 -26.93 -25.19
CA GLY A 215 10.46 -28.18 -25.95
C GLY A 215 10.16 -29.46 -25.17
N HIS A 216 8.88 -29.81 -25.18
CA HIS A 216 8.42 -31.20 -25.14
C HIS A 216 9.09 -31.99 -26.29
N ALA A 217 10.17 -32.72 -26.00
CA ALA A 217 10.71 -33.74 -26.89
C ALA A 217 10.59 -35.09 -26.17
N GLY A 218 9.44 -35.73 -26.37
CA GLY A 218 9.31 -37.16 -26.10
C GLY A 218 10.29 -37.94 -26.98
N ALA A 219 11.12 -38.77 -26.36
CA ALA A 219 11.87 -39.78 -27.07
C ALA A 219 10.97 -41.03 -27.24
N PRO A 220 10.81 -41.57 -28.46
CA PRO A 220 10.01 -42.77 -28.68
C PRO A 220 10.81 -44.06 -28.44
N ALA A 221 10.06 -45.09 -28.04
CA ALA A 221 10.32 -46.54 -27.99
C ALA A 221 11.52 -47.03 -27.16
#